data_AF-A0AAP0RWA3-F1
#
_entry.id   AF-A0AAP0RWA3-F1
#
_cell.length_a   1.000
_cell.length_b   1.000
_cell.length_c   1.000
_cell.angle_alpha   90.00
_cell.angle_beta   90.00
_cell.angle_gamma   90.00
#
_symmetry.space_group_name_H-M   'P 1'
#
loop_
_entity.id
_entity.type
_entity.pdbx_description
1 polymer ?
#
loop_
_entity_poly.entity_id
_entity_poly.type
_entity_poly.pdbx_seq_one_letter_code
_entity_poly.pdbx_strand_id
1 'polypeptide(L)'
;MADGSSSSSASLGHLVTVEEEEELVYGAESGWVEARTSCDHLGSLTSDLSHIPTPNTQCNRCNNPNENWLCLCCKDVFCSRFVNKHMLEHFQQTSHGLALSYSDLSVWCYSCDAYLDAQVIPQLRPVYETAYILKFGQPPPFRTS
;
A
#
# COMPACT_ATOMS: atom_id res chain seq x y z
N MET A 1 -21.96 58.17 34.06
CA MET A 1 -20.98 59.28 34.06
C MET A 1 -20.10 59.03 32.86
N ALA A 2 -20.49 59.59 31.71
CA ALA A 2 -20.02 60.88 31.17
C ALA A 2 -18.65 60.70 30.47
N ASP A 3 -18.63 60.67 29.14
CA ASP A 3 -18.26 61.79 28.23
C ASP A 3 -16.72 61.95 28.17
N GLY A 4 -16.02 62.17 27.08
CA GLY A 4 -16.25 62.46 25.66
C GLY A 4 -14.84 62.55 25.01
N SER A 5 -14.67 62.09 23.77
CA SER A 5 -14.50 62.93 22.56
C SER A 5 -13.16 63.65 22.39
N SER A 6 -12.49 63.37 21.25
CA SER A 6 -11.82 64.31 20.30
C SER A 6 -10.77 63.55 19.47
N SER A 7 -10.51 63.75 18.18
CA SER A 7 -11.16 64.42 17.04
C SER A 7 -10.40 63.95 15.78
N SER A 8 -11.13 63.79 14.66
CA SER A 8 -10.83 63.92 13.21
C SER A 8 -9.36 63.92 12.72
N SER A 9 -8.99 63.30 11.58
CA SER A 9 -9.48 63.65 10.23
C SER A 9 -8.96 62.67 9.14
N ALA A 10 -9.86 62.31 8.20
CA ALA A 10 -9.72 62.23 6.72
C ALA A 10 -8.41 61.76 6.06
N SER A 11 -8.35 61.03 4.94
CA SER A 11 -9.29 60.38 4.02
C SER A 11 -8.44 59.71 2.93
N LEU A 12 -8.76 58.48 2.57
CA LEU A 12 -8.85 57.95 1.19
C LEU A 12 -9.34 56.50 1.38
N GLY A 13 -10.65 56.21 1.27
CA GLY A 13 -11.34 56.10 -0.01
C GLY A 13 -10.71 54.94 -0.80
N HIS A 14 -11.22 53.71 -0.72
CA HIS A 14 -12.39 53.30 -1.49
C HIS A 14 -13.14 52.10 -0.86
N LEU A 15 -14.46 52.16 -0.89
CA LEU A 15 -15.44 51.31 -0.22
C LEU A 15 -15.85 50.11 -1.12
N VAL A 16 -15.71 48.90 -0.55
CA VAL A 16 -16.64 47.73 -0.45
C VAL A 16 -17.79 47.63 -1.49
N THR A 17 -18.12 46.51 -2.13
CA THR A 17 -18.67 45.19 -1.69
C THR A 17 -18.91 44.36 -2.98
N VAL A 18 -19.01 43.03 -3.07
CA VAL A 18 -19.61 41.98 -2.23
C VAL A 18 -19.15 40.62 -2.81
N GLU A 19 -18.99 39.64 -1.93
CA GLU A 19 -19.30 38.20 -2.12
C GLU A 19 -18.54 37.39 -3.17
N GLU A 20 -17.49 36.70 -2.72
CA GLU A 20 -17.31 35.26 -3.03
C GLU A 20 -16.62 34.62 -1.82
N GLU A 21 -17.45 33.92 -1.03
CA GLU A 21 -17.03 32.98 0.00
C GLU A 21 -16.36 31.79 -0.70
N GLU A 22 -15.06 31.85 -1.04
CA GLU A 22 -14.32 30.62 -1.37
C GLU A 22 -13.86 29.94 -0.07
N GLU A 23 -14.87 29.34 0.54
CA GLU A 23 -14.89 27.99 1.07
C GLU A 23 -13.52 27.39 1.45
N LEU A 24 -13.32 27.27 2.76
CA LEU A 24 -12.43 26.30 3.38
C LEU A 24 -12.71 24.89 2.82
N VAL A 25 -12.08 24.50 1.72
CA VAL A 25 -12.05 23.08 1.30
C VAL A 25 -11.07 22.36 2.21
N TYR A 26 -11.58 21.99 3.39
CA TYR A 26 -11.15 20.82 4.13
C TYR A 26 -11.36 19.58 3.24
N GLY A 27 -10.42 19.35 2.33
CA GLY A 27 -10.30 18.06 1.66
C GLY A 27 -9.86 17.05 2.69
N ALA A 28 -10.80 16.32 3.27
CA ALA A 28 -10.50 15.04 3.91
C ALA A 28 -9.96 14.13 2.80
N GLU A 29 -8.64 14.17 2.60
CA GLU A 29 -7.91 13.25 1.76
C GLU A 29 -8.24 11.86 2.29
N SER A 30 -9.19 11.19 1.67
CA SER A 30 -9.50 9.81 1.99
C SER A 30 -8.20 9.03 1.79
N GLY A 31 -7.57 8.61 2.89
CA GLY A 31 -6.22 8.04 2.96
C GLY A 31 -6.09 6.65 2.32
N TRP A 32 -6.73 6.45 1.17
CA TRP A 32 -6.65 5.26 0.37
C TRP A 32 -5.36 5.28 -0.43
N VAL A 33 -4.52 4.25 -0.23
CA VAL A 33 -3.32 4.06 -1.02
C VAL A 33 -3.70 3.23 -2.24
N GLU A 34 -3.69 3.84 -3.42
CA GLU A 34 -3.87 3.13 -4.68
C GLU A 34 -2.67 2.22 -4.98
N ALA A 35 -2.94 0.96 -5.33
CA ALA A 35 -1.90 0.01 -5.72
C ALA A 35 -1.35 0.37 -7.10
N ARG A 36 -0.03 0.31 -7.27
CA ARG A 36 0.60 0.57 -8.56
C ARG A 36 0.33 -0.56 -9.54
N THR A 37 0.16 -0.21 -10.80
CA THR A 37 -0.07 -1.14 -11.92
C THR A 37 1.21 -1.48 -12.69
N SER A 38 2.36 -0.93 -12.29
CA SER A 38 3.68 -1.21 -12.85
C SER A 38 4.78 -1.10 -11.77
N CYS A 39 5.89 -1.79 -11.97
CA CYS A 39 7.05 -1.72 -11.09
C CYS A 39 8.33 -2.18 -11.81
N ASP A 40 9.42 -1.41 -11.72
CA ASP A 40 10.70 -1.74 -12.36
C ASP A 40 11.38 -2.98 -11.73
N HIS A 41 10.97 -3.35 -10.51
CA HIS A 41 11.52 -4.50 -9.79
C HIS A 41 10.91 -5.84 -10.21
N LEU A 42 9.94 -5.87 -11.14
CA LEU A 42 9.34 -7.13 -11.62
C LEU A 42 10.36 -8.07 -12.27
N GLY A 43 11.51 -7.54 -12.73
CA GLY A 43 12.61 -8.35 -13.26
C GLY A 43 13.32 -9.24 -12.22
N SER A 44 13.10 -9.03 -10.92
CA SER A 44 13.70 -9.85 -9.85
C SER A 44 12.85 -11.07 -9.46
N LEU A 45 11.69 -11.25 -10.08
CA LEU A 45 10.80 -12.38 -9.80
C LEU A 45 11.48 -13.72 -10.15
N THR A 46 11.19 -14.75 -9.36
CA THR A 46 11.58 -16.11 -9.73
C THR A 46 10.86 -16.56 -11.00
N SER A 47 11.48 -17.45 -11.78
CA SER A 47 10.87 -17.99 -13.01
C SER A 47 9.70 -18.94 -12.73
N ASP A 48 9.59 -19.49 -11.51
CA ASP A 48 8.56 -20.45 -11.13
C ASP A 48 7.67 -19.90 -10.01
N LEU A 49 6.65 -19.13 -10.42
CA LEU A 49 5.63 -18.52 -9.58
C LEU A 49 4.34 -19.35 -9.47
N SER A 50 4.27 -20.49 -10.16
CA SER A 50 3.12 -21.40 -10.08
C SER A 50 3.26 -22.44 -8.97
N HIS A 51 4.49 -22.73 -8.51
CA HIS A 51 4.75 -23.65 -7.39
C HIS A 51 5.28 -22.88 -6.20
N ILE A 52 4.38 -22.52 -5.30
CA ILE A 52 4.68 -21.76 -4.08
C ILE A 52 4.35 -22.59 -2.83
N PRO A 53 4.98 -22.27 -1.67
CA PRO A 53 4.56 -22.80 -0.40
C PRO A 53 3.07 -22.50 -0.12
N THR A 54 2.45 -23.30 0.73
CA THR A 54 1.04 -23.12 1.08
C THR A 54 0.85 -21.94 2.03
N PRO A 55 -0.31 -21.26 2.05
CA PRO A 55 -0.56 -20.11 2.93
C PRO A 55 -0.45 -20.36 4.44
N ASN A 56 -0.47 -21.63 4.88
CA ASN A 56 -0.25 -22.03 6.27
C ASN A 56 1.25 -22.24 6.62
N THR A 57 2.16 -22.00 5.68
CA THR A 57 3.60 -22.09 5.91
C THR A 57 4.02 -21.09 6.98
N GLN A 58 4.74 -21.58 7.98
CA GLN A 58 5.23 -20.78 9.10
C GLN A 58 6.44 -19.94 8.70
N CYS A 59 6.75 -18.89 9.47
CA CYS A 59 7.96 -18.12 9.26
C CYS A 59 9.21 -18.99 9.43
N ASN A 60 10.10 -18.99 8.43
CA ASN A 60 11.34 -19.79 8.41
C ASN A 60 12.35 -19.44 9.52
N ARG A 61 12.16 -18.32 10.25
CA ARG A 61 13.05 -17.89 11.35
C ARG A 61 12.48 -18.17 12.74
N CYS A 62 11.22 -17.79 13.00
CA CYS A 62 10.62 -17.91 14.33
C CYS A 62 9.43 -18.87 14.41
N ASN A 63 9.11 -19.57 13.32
CA ASN A 63 7.98 -20.51 13.23
C ASN A 63 6.61 -19.89 13.57
N ASN A 64 6.48 -18.56 13.53
CA ASN A 64 5.19 -17.91 13.75
C ASN A 64 4.23 -18.30 12.61
N PRO A 65 3.00 -18.75 12.91
CA PRO A 65 2.03 -19.16 11.89
C PRO A 65 1.23 -18.00 11.29
N ASN A 66 1.31 -16.80 11.85
CA ASN A 66 0.43 -15.69 11.53
C ASN A 66 1.16 -14.59 10.75
N GLU A 67 0.40 -13.89 9.90
CA GLU A 67 0.86 -12.76 9.08
C GLU A 67 2.16 -13.03 8.33
N ASN A 68 2.23 -14.19 7.68
CA ASN A 68 3.40 -14.56 6.90
C ASN A 68 3.31 -14.04 5.47
N TRP A 69 4.47 -13.67 4.95
CA TRP A 69 4.67 -13.17 3.60
C TRP A 69 5.58 -14.15 2.85
N LEU A 70 5.30 -14.32 1.57
CA LEU A 70 6.08 -15.10 0.63
C LEU A 70 6.97 -14.17 -0.18
N CYS A 71 8.29 -14.38 -0.16
CA CYS A 71 9.21 -13.70 -1.06
C CYS A 71 9.02 -14.20 -2.50
N LEU A 72 8.75 -13.30 -3.44
CA LEU A 72 8.51 -13.64 -4.85
C LEU A 72 9.81 -13.82 -5.66
N CYS A 73 10.96 -13.56 -5.05
CA CYS A 73 12.27 -13.73 -5.68
C CYS A 73 12.87 -15.12 -5.39
N CYS A 74 12.67 -15.66 -4.18
CA CYS A 74 13.26 -16.94 -3.74
C CYS A 74 12.28 -17.96 -3.13
N LYS A 75 11.01 -17.59 -2.93
CA LYS A 75 9.95 -18.42 -2.34
C LYS A 75 10.07 -18.74 -0.85
N ASP A 76 11.01 -18.11 -0.14
CA ASP A 76 11.06 -18.19 1.32
C ASP A 76 9.88 -17.46 1.99
N VAL A 77 9.50 -17.93 3.18
CA VAL A 77 8.36 -17.41 3.93
C VAL A 77 8.83 -16.80 5.25
N PHE A 78 8.45 -15.55 5.49
CA PHE A 78 8.83 -14.81 6.71
C PHE A 78 7.66 -13.99 7.26
N CYS A 79 7.65 -13.76 8.57
CA CYS A 79 6.57 -12.99 9.20
C CYS A 79 6.67 -11.49 8.89
N SER A 80 5.51 -10.84 8.95
CA SER A 80 5.30 -9.43 8.62
C SER A 80 6.13 -8.48 9.51
N ARG A 81 6.13 -7.20 9.13
CA ARG A 81 6.66 -6.10 9.94
C ARG A 81 5.94 -5.88 11.28
N PHE A 82 4.71 -6.38 11.41
CA PHE A 82 3.90 -6.27 12.63
C PHE A 82 4.11 -7.43 13.60
N VAL A 83 4.78 -8.51 13.15
CA VAL A 83 5.17 -9.65 14.00
C VAL A 83 6.61 -9.51 14.48
N ASN A 84 7.60 -10.00 13.72
CA ASN A 84 9.04 -9.91 14.06
C ASN A 84 9.88 -9.30 12.94
N LYS A 85 9.26 -8.75 11.88
CA LYS A 85 9.94 -8.06 10.78
C LYS A 85 10.88 -8.92 9.94
N HIS A 86 10.79 -10.25 10.01
CA HIS A 86 11.71 -11.12 9.29
C HIS A 86 11.64 -10.98 7.76
N MET A 87 10.49 -10.64 7.17
CA MET A 87 10.43 -10.35 5.72
C MET A 87 11.17 -9.05 5.37
N LEU A 88 11.09 -8.04 6.24
CA LEU A 88 11.83 -6.78 6.06
C LEU A 88 13.34 -7.01 6.20
N GLU A 89 13.77 -7.76 7.21
CA GLU A 89 15.18 -8.14 7.37
C GLU A 89 15.69 -8.95 6.19
N HIS A 90 14.87 -9.88 5.67
CA HIS A 90 15.18 -10.66 4.47
C HIS A 90 15.42 -9.75 3.26
N PHE A 91 14.54 -8.77 3.02
CA PHE A 91 14.74 -7.76 1.98
C PHE A 91 16.06 -7.01 2.16
N GLN A 92 16.36 -6.53 3.37
CA GLN A 92 17.59 -5.78 3.66
C GLN A 92 18.87 -6.60 3.41
N GLN A 93 18.82 -7.91 3.62
CA GLN A 93 19.97 -8.80 3.46
C GLN A 93 20.18 -9.29 2.02
N THR A 94 19.09 -9.44 1.26
CA THR A 94 19.11 -10.10 -0.06
C THR A 94 18.77 -9.17 -1.22
N SER A 95 18.23 -7.99 -0.94
CA SER A 95 17.60 -7.09 -1.91
C SER A 95 16.40 -7.71 -2.66
N HIS A 96 15.80 -8.78 -2.13
CA HIS A 96 14.55 -9.35 -2.67
C HIS A 96 13.35 -8.46 -2.33
N GLY A 97 13.03 -7.53 -3.22
CA GLY A 97 12.08 -6.45 -2.94
C GLY A 97 10.59 -6.80 -3.05
N LEU A 98 10.22 -7.95 -3.62
CA LEU A 98 8.82 -8.29 -3.89
C LEU A 98 8.32 -9.41 -2.99
N ALA A 99 7.21 -9.20 -2.30
CA ALA A 99 6.59 -10.18 -1.42
C ALA A 99 5.06 -10.20 -1.54
N LEU A 100 4.45 -11.37 -1.40
CA LEU A 100 3.00 -11.58 -1.32
C LEU A 100 2.57 -11.90 0.11
N SER A 101 1.52 -11.25 0.59
CA SER A 101 0.91 -11.51 1.90
C SER A 101 0.01 -12.74 1.84
N TYR A 102 0.19 -13.71 2.72
CA TYR A 102 -0.76 -14.82 2.83
C TYR A 102 -2.06 -14.44 3.55
N SER A 103 -2.11 -13.28 4.24
CA SER A 103 -3.32 -12.83 4.94
C SER A 103 -4.42 -12.40 3.96
N ASP A 104 -4.07 -11.57 2.98
CA ASP A 104 -5.00 -10.87 2.09
C ASP A 104 -4.61 -10.95 0.60
N LEU A 105 -3.53 -11.67 0.26
CA LEU A 105 -3.00 -11.82 -1.10
C LEU A 105 -2.54 -10.51 -1.75
N SER A 106 -2.33 -9.46 -0.96
CA SER A 106 -1.70 -8.22 -1.42
C SER A 106 -0.23 -8.46 -1.79
N VAL A 107 0.27 -7.74 -2.80
CA VAL A 107 1.69 -7.75 -3.18
C VAL A 107 2.32 -6.43 -2.80
N TRP A 108 3.48 -6.51 -2.15
CA TRP A 108 4.24 -5.36 -1.70
C TRP A 108 5.61 -5.32 -2.38
N CYS A 109 6.03 -4.12 -2.77
CA CYS A 109 7.39 -3.84 -3.19
C CYS A 109 8.11 -2.98 -2.14
N TYR A 110 9.08 -3.56 -1.44
CA TYR A 110 9.87 -2.88 -0.42
C TYR A 110 10.73 -1.74 -1.00
N SER A 111 11.25 -1.89 -2.22
CA SER A 111 12.04 -0.85 -2.88
C SER A 111 11.22 0.36 -3.30
N CYS A 112 9.95 0.15 -3.68
CA CYS A 112 9.03 1.22 -4.08
C CYS A 112 8.21 1.79 -2.91
N ASP A 113 8.27 1.13 -1.74
CA ASP A 113 7.39 1.39 -0.59
C ASP A 113 5.91 1.45 -0.98
N ALA A 114 5.47 0.51 -1.83
CA ALA A 114 4.13 0.54 -2.44
C ALA A 114 3.53 -0.85 -2.65
N TYR A 115 2.19 -0.91 -2.58
CA TYR A 115 1.42 -2.06 -3.02
C TYR A 115 1.37 -2.13 -4.56
N LEU A 116 1.33 -3.36 -5.08
CA LEU A 116 1.22 -3.66 -6.49
C LEU A 116 -0.10 -4.40 -6.77
N ASP A 117 -0.77 -4.04 -7.86
CA ASP A 117 -1.98 -4.74 -8.29
C ASP A 117 -1.61 -6.02 -9.04
N ALA A 118 -1.65 -7.15 -8.32
CA ALA A 118 -1.27 -8.46 -8.83
C ALA A 118 -2.18 -9.00 -9.95
N GLN A 119 -3.40 -8.48 -10.10
CA GLN A 119 -4.33 -8.94 -11.14
C GLN A 119 -4.15 -8.13 -12.43
N VAL A 120 -3.73 -6.87 -12.32
CA VAL A 120 -3.38 -6.02 -13.47
C VAL A 120 -2.00 -6.37 -14.02
N ILE A 121 -1.00 -6.58 -13.14
CA ILE A 121 0.38 -6.88 -13.54
C ILE A 121 0.50 -8.34 -14.02
N PRO A 122 0.76 -8.61 -15.31
CA PRO A 122 0.73 -9.97 -15.85
C PRO A 122 1.75 -10.91 -15.21
N GLN A 123 2.91 -10.41 -14.80
CA GLN A 123 3.98 -11.21 -14.19
C GLN A 123 3.61 -11.72 -12.79
N LEU A 124 2.66 -11.05 -12.11
CA LEU A 124 2.21 -11.42 -10.77
C LEU A 124 0.97 -12.33 -10.80
N ARG A 125 0.28 -12.43 -11.94
CA ARG A 125 -0.95 -13.22 -12.06
C ARG A 125 -0.76 -14.69 -11.69
N PRO A 126 0.29 -15.41 -12.12
CA PRO A 126 0.46 -16.83 -11.78
C PRO A 126 0.52 -17.07 -10.26
N VAL A 127 1.29 -16.24 -9.53
CA VAL A 127 1.41 -16.40 -8.08
C VAL A 127 0.12 -16.03 -7.37
N TYR A 128 -0.59 -14.99 -7.85
CA TYR A 128 -1.86 -14.58 -7.28
C TYR A 128 -2.93 -15.68 -7.45
N GLU A 129 -3.06 -16.24 -8.64
CA GLU A 129 -4.00 -17.34 -8.93
C GLU A 129 -3.69 -18.58 -8.09
N THR A 130 -2.43 -19.01 -8.06
CA THR A 130 -2.02 -20.16 -7.23
C THR A 130 -2.30 -19.90 -5.75
N ALA A 131 -1.89 -18.74 -5.22
CA ALA A 131 -2.11 -18.41 -3.81
C ALA A 131 -3.61 -18.34 -3.46
N TYR A 132 -4.43 -17.82 -4.37
CA TYR A 132 -5.88 -17.75 -4.21
C TYR A 132 -6.49 -19.16 -4.14
N ILE A 133 -6.14 -20.05 -5.07
CA ILE A 133 -6.60 -21.44 -5.06
C ILE A 133 -6.15 -22.16 -3.79
N LEU A 134 -4.89 -22.01 -3.38
CA LEU A 134 -4.37 -22.63 -2.17
C LEU A 134 -5.08 -22.13 -0.90
N LYS A 135 -5.49 -20.85 -0.87
CA LYS A 135 -6.15 -20.23 0.30
C LYS A 135 -7.64 -20.52 0.35
N PHE A 136 -8.33 -20.54 -0.79
CA PHE A 136 -9.79 -20.57 -0.86
C PHE A 136 -10.37 -21.82 -1.52
N GLY A 137 -9.54 -22.68 -2.12
CA GLY A 137 -9.97 -23.92 -2.77
C GLY A 137 -10.71 -23.72 -4.10
N GLN A 138 -10.69 -22.52 -4.67
CA GLN A 138 -11.38 -22.16 -5.91
C GLN A 138 -10.57 -21.11 -6.70
N PRO A 139 -10.78 -20.93 -8.01
CA PRO A 139 -10.11 -19.87 -8.77
C PRO A 139 -10.56 -18.46 -8.33
N PRO A 140 -9.72 -17.43 -8.54
CA PRO A 140 -10.11 -16.05 -8.26
C PRO A 140 -11.28 -15.62 -9.14
N PRO A 141 -12.18 -14.74 -8.64
CA PRO A 141 -13.24 -14.18 -9.46
C PRO A 141 -12.65 -13.37 -10.62
N PHE A 142 -13.35 -13.36 -11.75
CA PHE A 142 -12.99 -12.49 -12.87
C PHE A 142 -13.08 -11.03 -12.43
N ARG A 143 -12.08 -10.21 -12.77
CA ARG A 143 -12.26 -8.77 -12.68
C ARG A 143 -13.25 -8.34 -13.75
N THR A 144 -14.40 -7.84 -13.32
CA THR A 144 -15.26 -7.03 -14.18
C THR A 144 -14.54 -5.70 -14.39
N SER A 145 -14.18 -5.42 -15.65
CA SER A 145 -13.55 -4.16 -16.08
C SER A 145 -14.44 -2.95 -15.79
#